data_AF-A0A3M2E9B5-F1
#
_entry.id   AF-A0A3M2E9B5-F1
#
_cell.length_a   1.000
_cell.length_b   1.000
_cell.length_c   1.000
_cell.angle_alpha   90.00
_cell.angle_beta   90.00
_cell.angle_gamma   90.00
#
_symmetry.space_group_name_H-M   'P 1'
#
loop_
_entity.id
_entity.type
_entity.pdbx_description
1 polymer ?
#
loop_
_entity_poly.entity_id
_entity_poly.type
_entity_poly.pdbx_seq_one_letter_code
_entity_poly.pdbx_strand_id
1 'polypeptide(L)'
;MSAMPLAAAARIARLARIGFDAARAELARASRALAEAEAALAAHRAALASAPPPRDGAEAAAHARWLRWHAETAERLAAQCARARNGRDAARDRAAHALARARAAEFLLERARHAARRAAEARAERAALPATPRKDPLTPRP
;
A
#
# COMPACT_ATOMS: atom_id res chain seq x y z
N MET A 1 -16.34 1.89 -27.52
CA MET A 1 -15.63 2.05 -26.23
C MET A 1 -15.74 3.50 -25.79
N SER A 2 -16.43 3.78 -24.68
CA SER A 2 -16.62 5.13 -24.18
C SER A 2 -15.28 5.71 -23.70
N ALA A 3 -14.90 6.89 -24.19
CA ALA A 3 -13.69 7.57 -23.72
C ALA A 3 -13.93 8.04 -22.28
N MET A 4 -13.23 7.44 -21.32
CA MET A 4 -13.26 7.91 -19.93
C MET A 4 -12.78 9.37 -19.91
N PRO A 5 -13.56 10.30 -19.31
CA PRO A 5 -13.14 11.70 -19.21
C PRO A 5 -11.80 11.81 -18.45
N LEU A 6 -10.90 12.67 -18.92
CA LEU A 6 -9.58 12.90 -18.29
C LEU A 6 -9.69 13.19 -16.79
N ALA A 7 -10.71 13.94 -16.37
CA ALA A 7 -10.99 14.23 -14.97
C ALA A 7 -11.31 12.98 -14.15
N ALA A 8 -12.05 12.01 -14.71
CA ALA A 8 -12.35 10.74 -14.05
C ALA A 8 -11.09 9.89 -13.90
N ALA A 9 -10.25 9.82 -14.95
CA ALA A 9 -8.97 9.13 -14.91
C ALA A 9 -8.04 9.71 -13.81
N ALA A 10 -7.97 11.04 -13.73
CA ALA A 10 -7.16 11.74 -12.73
C ALA A 10 -7.67 11.49 -11.30
N ARG A 11 -8.99 11.46 -11.10
CA ARG A 11 -9.60 11.12 -9.81
C ARG A 11 -9.28 9.69 -9.39
N ILE A 12 -9.40 8.72 -10.30
CA ILE A 12 -9.09 7.31 -10.03
C ILE A 12 -7.62 7.15 -9.66
N ALA A 13 -6.69 7.76 -10.42
CA ALA A 13 -5.27 7.72 -10.12
C ALA A 13 -4.95 8.31 -8.73
N ARG A 14 -5.56 9.45 -8.38
CA ARG A 14 -5.39 10.07 -7.06
C ARG A 14 -5.88 9.15 -5.94
N LEU A 15 -7.08 8.59 -6.07
CA LEU A 15 -7.64 7.68 -5.05
C LEU A 15 -6.81 6.40 -4.90
N ALA A 16 -6.34 5.84 -6.02
CA ALA A 16 -5.47 4.67 -6.00
C ALA A 16 -4.13 4.96 -5.30
N ARG A 17 -3.56 6.15 -5.51
CA ARG A 17 -2.34 6.58 -4.83
C ARG A 17 -2.54 6.74 -3.32
N ILE A 18 -3.61 7.40 -2.90
CA ILE A 18 -3.97 7.52 -1.48
C ILE A 18 -4.15 6.14 -0.84
N GLY A 19 -4.81 5.22 -1.54
CA GLY A 19 -4.97 3.84 -1.08
C GLY A 19 -3.64 3.10 -0.92
N PHE A 20 -2.69 3.30 -1.84
CA PHE A 20 -1.34 2.76 -1.71
C PHE A 20 -0.57 3.36 -0.53
N ASP A 21 -0.61 4.68 -0.34
CA ASP A 21 0.09 5.33 0.76
C ASP A 21 -0.48 4.89 2.12
N ALA A 22 -1.80 4.69 2.22
CA ALA A 22 -2.46 4.13 3.40
C ALA A 22 -2.01 2.68 3.69
N ALA A 23 -1.99 1.82 2.66
CA ALA A 23 -1.53 0.44 2.80
C ALA A 23 -0.04 0.37 3.21
N ARG A 24 0.79 1.29 2.70
CA ARG A 24 2.20 1.42 3.09
C ARG A 24 2.35 1.82 4.56
N ALA A 25 1.54 2.77 5.03
CA ALA A 25 1.53 3.17 6.43
C ALA A 25 1.09 2.03 7.36
N GLU A 26 0.11 1.22 6.93
CA GLU A 26 -0.32 0.03 7.66
C GLU A 26 0.78 -1.02 7.74
N LEU A 27 1.46 -1.33 6.62
CA LEU A 27 2.61 -2.25 6.61
C LEU A 27 3.73 -1.76 7.55
N ALA A 28 4.01 -0.46 7.57
CA ALA A 28 5.02 0.10 8.48
C ALA A 28 4.63 -0.07 9.95
N ARG A 29 3.35 0.13 10.30
CA ARG A 29 2.84 -0.13 11.66
C ARG A 29 2.94 -1.60 12.03
N ALA A 30 2.52 -2.51 11.14
CA ALA A 30 2.59 -3.95 11.38
C ALA A 30 4.03 -4.44 11.55
N SER A 31 4.96 -3.88 10.77
CA SER A 31 6.39 -4.19 10.87
C SER A 31 6.99 -3.75 12.20
N ARG A 32 6.63 -2.54 12.69
CA ARG A 32 7.07 -2.06 14.01
C ARG A 32 6.52 -2.90 15.15
N ALA A 33 5.22 -3.21 15.12
CA ALA A 33 4.59 -4.05 16.15
C ALA A 33 5.21 -5.46 16.21
N LEU A 34 5.57 -6.02 15.05
CA LEU A 34 6.31 -7.29 15.02
C LEU A 34 7.70 -7.15 15.66
N ALA A 35 8.46 -6.12 15.28
CA ALA A 35 9.81 -5.91 15.81
C ALA A 35 9.80 -5.71 17.34
N GLU A 36 8.82 -4.97 17.87
CA GLU A 36 8.62 -4.78 19.31
C GLU A 36 8.32 -6.11 20.03
N ALA A 37 7.43 -6.93 19.46
CA ALA A 37 7.10 -8.24 20.02
C ALA A 37 8.31 -9.20 19.97
N GLU A 38 9.08 -9.20 18.88
CA GLU A 38 10.29 -10.01 18.73
C GLU A 38 11.39 -9.58 19.70
N ALA A 39 11.56 -8.27 19.92
CA ALA A 39 12.49 -7.73 20.90
C ALA A 39 12.11 -8.13 22.34
N ALA A 40 10.83 -8.02 22.71
CA ALA A 40 10.34 -8.46 24.00
C ALA A 40 10.56 -9.97 24.22
N LEU A 41 10.23 -10.78 23.21
CA LEU A 41 10.47 -12.23 23.25
C LEU A 41 11.95 -12.57 23.44
N ALA A 42 12.83 -11.89 22.70
CA ALA A 42 14.27 -12.07 22.81
C ALA A 42 14.77 -11.72 24.23
N ALA A 43 14.27 -10.64 24.83
CA ALA A 43 14.61 -10.26 26.20
C ALA A 43 14.21 -11.33 27.23
N HIS A 44 12.99 -11.88 27.14
CA HIS A 44 12.56 -12.95 28.05
C HIS A 44 13.37 -14.24 27.87
N ARG A 45 13.72 -14.60 26.62
CA ARG A 45 14.56 -15.78 26.34
C ARG A 45 16.00 -15.58 26.83
N ALA A 46 16.55 -14.38 26.66
CA ALA A 46 17.87 -14.04 27.17
C ALA A 46 17.90 -14.13 28.70
N ALA A 47 16.88 -13.57 29.38
CA ALA A 47 16.77 -13.66 30.83
C ALA A 47 16.73 -15.11 31.33
N LEU A 48 15.97 -16.00 30.67
CA LEU A 48 15.96 -17.43 31.00
C LEU A 48 17.32 -18.09 30.79
N ALA A 49 18.01 -17.79 29.69
CA ALA A 49 19.29 -18.38 29.36
C ALA A 49 20.42 -17.90 30.29
N SER A 50 20.33 -16.67 30.81
CA SER A 50 21.31 -16.07 31.72
C SER A 50 20.95 -16.20 33.19
N ALA A 51 19.90 -16.95 33.54
CA ALA A 51 19.43 -17.06 34.91
C ALA A 51 20.47 -17.79 35.78
N PRO A 52 21.04 -17.13 36.81
CA PRO A 52 21.97 -17.80 37.71
C PRO A 52 21.24 -18.82 38.59
N PRO A 53 21.90 -19.91 39.02
CA PRO A 53 21.29 -20.85 39.96
C PRO A 53 20.97 -20.16 41.29
N PRO A 54 19.93 -20.61 42.03
CA PRO A 54 19.60 -20.07 43.34
C PRO A 54 20.74 -20.32 44.33
N ARG A 55 20.97 -19.37 45.25
CA ARG A 55 22.08 -19.44 46.22
C ARG A 55 21.76 -20.33 47.41
N ASP A 56 20.48 -20.44 47.77
CA ASP A 56 20.01 -21.25 48.88
C ASP A 56 18.58 -21.79 48.64
N GLY A 57 18.10 -22.62 49.57
CA GLY A 57 16.77 -23.22 49.50
C GLY A 57 15.62 -22.21 49.66
N ALA A 58 15.84 -21.06 50.29
CA ALA A 58 14.82 -20.03 50.43
C ALA A 58 14.63 -19.26 49.12
N GLU A 59 15.73 -18.99 48.38
CA GLU A 59 15.72 -18.38 47.06
C GLU A 59 15.18 -19.34 45.98
N ALA A 60 15.38 -20.66 46.14
CA ALA A 60 14.97 -21.66 45.15
C ALA A 60 13.50 -21.56 44.74
N ALA A 61 12.59 -21.34 45.70
CA ALA A 61 11.16 -21.21 45.42
C ALA A 61 10.82 -19.92 44.64
N ALA A 62 11.49 -18.81 44.95
CA ALA A 62 11.32 -17.53 44.24
C ALA A 62 11.89 -17.60 42.83
N HIS A 63 13.09 -18.19 42.69
CA HIS A 63 13.74 -18.44 41.41
C HIS A 63 12.87 -19.31 40.49
N ALA A 64 12.31 -20.41 41.02
CA ALA A 64 11.40 -21.26 40.25
C ALA A 64 10.13 -20.54 39.78
N ARG A 65 9.55 -19.65 40.59
CA ARG A 65 8.42 -18.80 40.18
C ARG A 65 8.81 -17.83 39.07
N TRP A 66 9.98 -17.20 39.20
CA TRP A 66 10.51 -16.26 38.21
C TRP A 66 10.76 -16.95 36.85
N LEU A 67 11.38 -18.14 36.85
CA LEU A 67 11.59 -18.95 35.64
C LEU A 67 10.27 -19.31 34.96
N ARG A 68 9.28 -19.78 35.72
CA ARG A 68 7.95 -20.11 35.17
C ARG A 68 7.29 -18.90 34.54
N TRP A 69 7.30 -17.76 35.23
CA TRP A 69 6.72 -16.52 34.70
C TRP A 69 7.38 -16.08 33.38
N HIS A 70 8.72 -16.14 33.30
CA HIS A 70 9.44 -15.82 32.07
C HIS A 70 9.13 -16.82 30.94
N ALA A 71 9.04 -18.12 31.24
CA ALA A 71 8.70 -19.15 30.26
C ALA A 71 7.27 -18.96 29.71
N GLU A 72 6.28 -18.83 30.58
CA GLU A 72 4.88 -18.58 30.19
C GLU A 72 4.74 -17.28 29.38
N THR A 73 5.47 -16.23 29.79
CA THR A 73 5.47 -14.96 29.06
C THR A 73 6.13 -15.08 27.69
N ALA A 74 7.25 -15.80 27.58
CA ALA A 74 7.90 -16.06 26.31
C ALA A 74 7.01 -16.88 25.35
N GLU A 75 6.25 -17.85 25.86
CA GLU A 75 5.29 -18.61 25.05
C GLU A 75 4.15 -17.72 24.53
N ARG A 76 3.57 -16.88 25.39
CA ARG A 76 2.54 -15.90 24.97
C ARG A 76 3.07 -14.93 23.92
N LEU A 77 4.28 -14.39 24.13
CA LEU A 77 4.94 -13.49 23.19
C LEU A 77 5.30 -14.19 21.87
N ALA A 78 5.68 -15.47 21.90
CA ALA A 78 5.93 -16.24 20.68
C ALA A 78 4.65 -16.41 19.85
N ALA A 79 3.51 -16.70 20.50
CA ALA A 79 2.22 -16.73 19.83
C ALA A 79 1.81 -15.36 19.28
N GLN A 80 2.11 -14.28 20.01
CA GLN A 80 1.89 -12.90 19.54
C GLN A 80 2.76 -12.55 18.33
N CYS A 81 4.04 -12.95 18.34
CA CYS A 81 4.95 -12.79 17.20
C CYS A 81 4.43 -13.52 15.97
N ALA A 82 3.95 -14.76 16.13
CA ALA A 82 3.37 -15.51 15.02
C ALA A 82 2.15 -14.79 14.41
N ARG A 83 1.23 -14.28 15.25
CA ARG A 83 0.09 -13.47 14.78
C ARG A 83 0.54 -12.17 14.12
N ALA A 84 1.53 -11.47 14.69
CA ALA A 84 2.06 -10.23 14.14
C ALA A 84 2.77 -10.44 12.79
N ARG A 85 3.49 -11.56 12.60
CA ARG A 85 4.08 -11.95 11.31
C ARG A 85 3.00 -12.15 10.25
N ASN A 86 1.97 -12.95 10.57
CA ASN A 86 0.85 -13.16 9.66
C ASN A 86 0.15 -11.82 9.31
N GLY A 87 -0.02 -10.94 10.30
CA GLY A 87 -0.58 -9.61 10.08
C GLY A 87 0.30 -8.71 9.18
N ARG A 88 1.62 -8.72 9.38
CA ARG A 88 2.59 -8.01 8.53
C ARG A 88 2.58 -8.55 7.10
N ASP A 89 2.54 -9.86 6.93
CA ASP A 89 2.56 -10.50 5.62
C ASP A 89 1.27 -10.18 4.85
N ALA A 90 0.11 -10.26 5.51
CA ALA A 90 -1.15 -9.80 4.92
C ALA A 90 -1.13 -8.30 4.56
N ALA A 91 -0.52 -7.45 5.40
CA ALA A 91 -0.35 -6.02 5.11
C ALA A 91 0.61 -5.79 3.91
N ARG A 92 1.65 -6.62 3.78
CA ARG A 92 2.57 -6.60 2.64
C ARG A 92 1.85 -6.93 1.35
N ASP A 93 1.01 -7.97 1.35
CA ASP A 93 0.23 -8.36 0.19
C ASP A 93 -0.77 -7.26 -0.21
N ARG A 94 -1.45 -6.65 0.78
CA ARG A 94 -2.32 -5.49 0.54
C ARG A 94 -1.56 -4.31 -0.07
N ALA A 95 -0.38 -3.99 0.44
CA ALA A 95 0.45 -2.91 -0.09
C ALA A 95 0.93 -3.19 -1.53
N ALA A 96 1.28 -4.45 -1.84
CA ALA A 96 1.64 -4.87 -3.18
C ALA A 96 0.47 -4.74 -4.17
N HIS A 97 -0.72 -5.18 -3.78
CA HIS A 97 -1.93 -5.02 -4.59
C HIS A 97 -2.31 -3.55 -4.78
N ALA A 98 -2.21 -2.74 -3.73
CA ALA A 98 -2.49 -1.30 -3.81
C ALA A 98 -1.49 -0.58 -4.74
N LEU A 99 -0.21 -0.98 -4.72
CA LEU A 99 0.81 -0.47 -5.63
C LEU A 99 0.49 -0.83 -7.08
N ALA A 100 0.13 -2.08 -7.36
CA ALA A 100 -0.25 -2.52 -8.69
C ALA A 100 -1.45 -1.72 -9.22
N ARG A 101 -2.47 -1.49 -8.38
CA ARG A 101 -3.63 -0.66 -8.71
C ARG A 101 -3.26 0.81 -8.97
N ALA A 102 -2.37 1.39 -8.17
CA ALA A 102 -1.90 2.75 -8.37
C ALA A 102 -1.18 2.89 -9.72
N ARG A 103 -0.27 1.98 -10.05
CA ARG A 103 0.45 1.95 -11.34
C ARG A 103 -0.51 1.79 -12.52
N ALA A 104 -1.49 0.89 -12.41
CA ALA A 104 -2.50 0.70 -13.45
C ALA A 104 -3.34 1.98 -13.66
N ALA A 105 -3.72 2.67 -12.59
CA ALA A 105 -4.47 3.92 -12.68
C ALA A 105 -3.63 5.07 -13.26
N GLU A 106 -2.34 5.16 -12.91
CA GLU A 106 -1.39 6.10 -13.51
C GLU A 106 -1.23 5.86 -15.02
N PHE A 107 -1.12 4.60 -15.45
CA PHE A 107 -1.08 4.24 -16.87
C PHE A 107 -2.34 4.68 -17.62
N LEU A 108 -3.52 4.41 -17.04
CA LEU A 108 -4.80 4.84 -17.63
C LEU A 108 -4.91 6.37 -17.72
N LEU A 109 -4.40 7.10 -16.73
CA LEU A 109 -4.34 8.56 -16.75
C LEU A 109 -3.44 9.05 -17.89
N GLU A 110 -2.27 8.47 -18.08
CA GLU A 110 -1.37 8.90 -19.17
C GLU A 110 -1.97 8.61 -20.55
N ARG A 111 -2.63 7.46 -20.71
CA ARG A 111 -3.39 7.15 -21.93
C ARG A 111 -4.52 8.15 -22.17
N ALA A 112 -5.25 8.55 -21.14
CA ALA A 112 -6.31 9.56 -21.24
C ALA A 112 -5.75 10.94 -21.63
N ARG A 113 -4.58 11.33 -21.09
CA ARG A 113 -3.89 12.57 -21.47
C ARG A 113 -3.47 12.54 -22.94
N HIS A 114 -2.88 11.45 -23.39
CA HIS A 114 -2.48 11.30 -24.79
C HIS A 114 -3.69 11.39 -25.74
N ALA A 115 -4.80 10.71 -25.41
CA ALA A 115 -6.03 10.80 -26.19
C ALA A 115 -6.61 12.23 -26.21
N ALA A 116 -6.57 12.95 -25.09
CA ALA A 116 -7.03 14.33 -25.01
C ALA A 116 -6.17 15.28 -25.86
N ARG A 117 -4.84 15.10 -25.87
CA ARG A 117 -3.91 15.84 -26.73
C ARG A 117 -4.24 15.64 -28.21
N ARG A 118 -4.33 14.37 -28.65
CA ARG A 118 -4.69 14.00 -30.02
C ARG A 118 -6.04 14.58 -30.45
N ALA A 119 -7.03 14.60 -29.56
CA ALA A 119 -8.34 15.19 -29.83
C ALA A 119 -8.31 16.73 -29.88
N ALA A 120 -7.37 17.39 -29.18
CA ALA A 120 -7.16 18.83 -29.30
C ALA A 120 -6.47 19.18 -30.62
N GLU A 121 -5.42 18.44 -31.00
CA GLU A 121 -4.73 18.56 -32.29
C GLU A 121 -5.70 18.42 -33.46
N ALA A 122 -6.49 17.34 -33.50
CA ALA A 122 -7.48 17.12 -34.56
C ALA A 122 -8.56 18.22 -34.63
N ARG A 123 -8.90 18.85 -33.50
CA ARG A 123 -9.84 20.00 -33.48
C ARG A 123 -9.18 21.26 -34.03
N ALA A 124 -7.92 21.51 -33.69
CA ALA A 124 -7.14 22.63 -34.23
C ALA A 124 -6.94 22.50 -35.75
N GLU A 125 -6.60 21.30 -36.23
CA GLU A 125 -6.48 21.00 -37.66
C GLU A 125 -7.79 21.28 -38.41
N ARG A 126 -8.93 20.82 -37.88
CA ARG A 126 -10.26 21.10 -38.47
C ARG A 126 -10.62 22.57 -38.46
N ALA A 127 -10.26 23.30 -37.41
CA ALA A 127 -10.51 24.74 -37.30
C ALA A 127 -9.61 25.57 -38.25
N ALA A 128 -8.44 25.04 -38.63
CA ALA A 128 -7.52 25.68 -39.56
C ALA A 128 -7.88 25.45 -41.04
N LEU A 129 -8.78 24.50 -41.35
CA LEU A 129 -9.25 24.29 -42.71
C LEU A 129 -10.15 25.47 -43.14
N PRO A 130 -9.88 26.10 -44.31
CA PRO A 130 -10.73 27.17 -44.81
C PRO A 130 -12.14 26.65 -45.03
N ALA A 131 -13.15 27.47 -44.71
CA ALA A 131 -14.54 27.15 -45.03
C ALA A 131 -14.65 26.96 -46.54
N THR A 132 -14.84 25.72 -46.99
CA THR A 132 -15.11 25.43 -48.40
C THR A 132 -16.29 26.30 -48.82
N PRO A 133 -16.13 27.19 -49.82
CA PRO A 133 -17.25 27.96 -50.31
C PRO A 133 -18.29 26.97 -50.81
N ARG A 134 -19.45 26.91 -50.13
CA ARG A 134 -20.61 26.21 -50.66
C ARG A 134 -20.88 26.83 -52.02
N LYS A 135 -20.74 26.05 -53.10
CA LYS A 135 -21.34 26.41 -54.39
C LYS A 135 -22.81 26.67 -54.10
N ASP A 136 -23.21 27.93 -54.21
CA ASP A 136 -24.60 28.32 -54.15
C ASP A 136 -25.27 27.69 -55.39
N PRO A 137 -26.20 26.72 -55.25
CA PRO A 137 -26.74 26.00 -56.40
C PRO A 137 -27.69 26.85 -57.25
N LEU A 138 -27.81 28.16 -57.00
CA LEU A 138 -28.81 29.04 -57.59
C LEU A 138 -28.27 30.30 -58.29
N THR A 139 -26.96 30.42 -58.54
CA THR A 139 -26.44 31.51 -59.40
C THR A 139 -26.22 31.04 -60.84
N PRO A 140 -27.14 31.32 -61.78
CA PRO A 140 -26.81 31.22 -63.20
C PRO A 140 -25.79 32.31 -63.53
N ARG A 141 -24.66 31.92 -64.13
CA ARG A 141 -23.70 32.86 -64.71
C ARG A 141 -24.30 33.50 -65.97
N PRO A 142 -23.92 34.76 -66.29
CA PRO A 142 -24.47 35.52 -67.42
C PRO A 142 -24.16 34.87 -68.78
#